data_AF-A0A2K1QH41-F1
#
_entry.id   AF-A0A2K1QH41-F1
#
_cell.length_a   1.000
_cell.length_b   1.000
_cell.length_c   1.000
_cell.angle_alpha   90.00
_cell.angle_beta   90.00
_cell.angle_gamma   90.00
#
_symmetry.space_group_name_H-M   'P 1'
#
loop_
_entity.id
_entity.type
_entity.pdbx_description
1 polymer ?
#
loop_
_entity_poly.entity_id
_entity_poly.type
_entity_poly.pdbx_seq_one_letter_code
_entity_poly.pdbx_strand_id
1 'polypeptide(L)'
;MKTSKPKSFFYLIDKASRLHVIEFSGPSISARPGTAWEEVRHFKPREEGEPSSRKMDIFGVGSTLYETATGSLPFSDLSGSDVQVRCQQDIFPGTDGILYGGTIW
;
A
#
# COMPACT_ATOMS: atom_id res chain seq x y z
N MET A 1 8.10 -24.21 0.19
CA MET A 1 7.61 -22.89 -0.25
C MET A 1 7.15 -22.15 1.00
N LYS A 2 7.88 -21.12 1.47
CA LYS A 2 7.42 -20.31 2.62
C LYS A 2 6.32 -19.39 2.11
N THR A 3 5.11 -19.54 2.61
CA THR A 3 4.01 -18.62 2.34
C THR A 3 4.32 -17.28 3.02
N SER A 4 4.68 -16.27 2.24
CA SER A 4 4.77 -14.90 2.73
C SER A 4 3.36 -14.38 3.00
N LYS A 5 3.13 -13.83 4.21
CA LYS A 5 1.86 -13.16 4.51
C LYS A 5 1.80 -11.82 3.77
N PRO A 6 0.63 -11.45 3.21
CA PRO A 6 0.44 -10.11 2.67
C PRO A 6 0.61 -9.06 3.78
N LYS A 7 1.38 -8.01 3.49
CA LYS A 7 1.63 -6.85 4.34
C LYS A 7 0.56 -5.81 4.00
N SER A 8 -0.37 -5.64 4.94
CA SER A 8 -1.20 -4.45 5.03
C SER A 8 -0.49 -3.44 5.93
N PHE A 9 -0.70 -2.15 5.72
CA PHE A 9 -0.30 -1.17 6.73
C PHE A 9 -1.31 -1.25 7.87
N PHE A 10 -0.83 -1.61 9.05
CA PHE A 10 -1.66 -1.64 10.24
C PHE A 10 -1.52 -0.33 10.98
N TYR A 11 -2.65 0.26 11.35
CA TYR A 11 -2.67 1.52 12.10
C TYR A 11 -3.52 1.37 13.35
N LEU A 12 -3.14 2.08 14.41
CA LEU A 12 -3.97 2.30 15.58
C LEU A 12 -4.18 3.79 15.78
N ILE A 13 -5.34 4.14 16.32
CA ILE A 13 -5.67 5.50 16.74
C ILE A 13 -5.66 5.53 18.26
N ASP A 14 -4.88 6.44 18.86
CA ASP A 14 -4.87 6.61 20.31
C ASP A 14 -5.99 7.56 20.79
N LYS A 15 -6.09 7.75 22.12
CA LYS A 15 -7.11 8.61 22.74
C LYS A 15 -6.98 10.09 22.37
N ALA A 16 -5.86 10.52 21.82
CA ALA A 16 -5.63 11.88 21.35
C ALA A 16 -5.84 12.01 19.82
N SER A 17 -6.47 11.00 19.20
CA SER A 17 -6.71 10.93 17.76
C SER A 17 -5.44 10.94 16.91
N ARG A 18 -4.32 10.44 17.45
CA ARG A 18 -3.07 10.30 16.70
C ARG A 18 -3.02 8.93 16.04
N LEU A 19 -2.64 8.91 14.77
CA LEU A 19 -2.43 7.69 14.00
C LEU A 19 -1.02 7.13 14.29
N HIS A 20 -0.95 5.86 14.63
CA HIS A 20 0.29 5.13 14.89
C HIS A 20 0.42 4.00 13.88
N VAL A 21 1.52 3.98 13.12
CA VAL A 21 1.87 2.81 12.30
C VAL A 21 2.33 1.70 13.23
N ILE A 22 1.72 0.54 13.09
CA ILE A 22 2.03 -0.66 13.86
C ILE A 22 2.35 -1.82 12.91
N GLU A 23 2.78 -2.93 13.49
CA GLU A 23 3.14 -4.16 12.78
C GLU A 23 4.32 -4.00 11.82
N PHE A 24 5.52 -3.99 12.41
CA PHE A 24 6.80 -3.97 11.70
C PHE A 24 7.32 -5.39 11.43
N SER A 25 6.44 -6.36 11.16
CA SER A 25 6.90 -7.67 10.70
C SER A 25 7.15 -7.63 9.19
N GLY A 26 8.39 -7.91 8.79
CA GLY A 26 8.82 -7.91 7.40
C GLY A 26 9.39 -6.63 6.76
N PRO A 27 9.65 -5.49 7.45
CA PRO A 27 10.42 -4.40 6.86
C PRO A 27 11.88 -4.83 6.66
N SER A 28 12.53 -4.22 5.68
CA SER A 28 13.98 -4.32 5.55
C SER A 28 14.65 -3.49 6.64
N ILE A 29 15.61 -4.08 7.35
CA ILE A 29 16.46 -3.38 8.33
C ILE A 29 17.90 -3.57 7.90
N SER A 30 18.66 -2.48 7.82
CA SER A 30 20.12 -2.50 7.57
C SER A 30 20.52 -3.36 6.35
N ALA A 31 19.89 -3.11 5.20
CA ALA A 31 20.10 -3.81 3.93
C ALA A 31 19.72 -5.31 3.92
N ARG A 32 19.05 -5.82 4.94
CA ARG A 32 18.45 -7.16 4.90
C ARG A 32 17.13 -7.11 4.13
N PRO A 33 16.88 -8.03 3.19
CA PRO A 33 15.60 -8.11 2.49
C PRO A 33 14.44 -8.29 3.48
N GLY A 34 13.35 -7.58 3.25
CA GLY A 34 12.10 -7.82 3.96
C GLY A 34 11.58 -9.22 3.68
N THR A 35 10.89 -9.82 4.65
CA THR A 35 10.35 -11.20 4.52
C THR A 35 8.87 -11.24 4.19
N ALA A 36 8.22 -10.07 4.05
CA ALA A 36 6.82 -9.92 3.73
C ALA A 36 6.64 -9.16 2.41
N TRP A 37 5.55 -9.44 1.71
CA TRP A 37 5.14 -8.77 0.47
C TRP A 37 3.84 -8.04 0.73
N GLU A 38 3.66 -6.85 0.16
CA GLU A 38 2.45 -6.06 0.31
C GLU A 38 1.22 -6.76 -0.30
N GLU A 39 0.04 -6.47 0.24
CA GLU A 39 -1.23 -6.86 -0.40
C GLU A 39 -1.35 -6.17 -1.76
N VAL A 40 -2.00 -6.82 -2.74
CA VAL A 40 -2.01 -6.42 -4.16
C VAL A 40 -2.42 -4.96 -4.39
N ARG A 41 -3.35 -4.41 -3.62
CA ARG A 41 -3.84 -3.03 -3.76
C ARG A 41 -3.03 -2.01 -2.96
N HIS A 42 -2.13 -2.49 -2.12
CA HIS A 42 -1.14 -1.70 -1.38
C HIS A 42 0.28 -1.87 -1.96
N PHE A 43 0.41 -2.69 -3.00
CA PHE A 43 1.66 -3.05 -3.64
C PHE A 43 1.87 -2.21 -4.90
N LYS A 44 2.93 -1.40 -4.92
CA LYS A 44 3.41 -0.82 -6.18
C LYS A 44 4.21 -1.89 -6.94
N PRO A 45 3.82 -2.25 -8.18
CA PRO A 45 4.51 -3.26 -8.97
C PRO A 45 6.01 -3.00 -9.09
N ARG A 46 6.80 -4.07 -8.94
CA ARG A 46 8.27 -4.05 -8.99
C ARG A 46 8.82 -5.38 -9.49
N GLU A 47 10.08 -5.38 -9.91
CA GLU A 47 10.75 -6.62 -10.31
C GLU A 47 10.96 -7.55 -9.11
N GLU A 48 10.98 -8.86 -9.36
CA GLU A 48 11.26 -9.84 -8.31
C GLU A 48 12.68 -9.62 -7.77
N GLY A 49 12.81 -9.49 -6.45
CA GLY A 49 14.08 -9.21 -5.79
C GLY A 49 14.43 -7.71 -5.71
N GLU A 50 13.64 -6.82 -6.31
CA GLU A 50 13.81 -5.37 -6.11
C GLU A 50 13.55 -5.03 -4.63
N PRO A 51 14.48 -4.32 -3.95
CA PRO A 51 14.30 -3.91 -2.57
C PRO A 51 13.09 -2.98 -2.41
N SER A 52 12.42 -3.06 -1.25
CA SER A 52 11.40 -2.09 -0.86
C SER A 52 11.98 -0.66 -0.90
N SER A 53 11.22 0.29 -1.47
CA SER A 53 11.62 1.69 -1.53
C SER A 53 10.62 2.60 -0.82
N ARG A 54 11.07 3.81 -0.44
CA ARG A 54 10.20 4.85 0.14
C ARG A 54 9.00 5.17 -0.75
N LYS A 55 9.13 5.08 -2.08
CA LYS A 55 8.02 5.31 -3.01
C LYS A 55 6.94 4.22 -2.91
N MET A 56 7.35 2.97 -2.69
CA MET A 56 6.42 1.85 -2.52
C MET A 56 5.68 1.97 -1.19
N ASP A 57 6.37 2.40 -0.12
CA ASP A 57 5.71 2.68 1.15
C ASP A 57 4.70 3.85 1.03
N ILE A 58 5.07 4.95 0.35
CA ILE A 58 4.16 6.08 0.09
C ILE A 58 2.92 5.62 -0.69
N PHE A 59 3.10 4.78 -1.71
CA PHE A 59 1.98 4.22 -2.47
C PHE A 59 1.02 3.45 -1.56
N GLY A 60 1.55 2.57 -0.70
CA GLY A 60 0.72 1.81 0.24
C GLY A 60 0.00 2.70 1.28
N VAL A 61 0.63 3.77 1.76
CA VAL A 61 -0.07 4.77 2.60
C VAL A 61 -1.16 5.50 1.80
N GLY A 62 -0.90 5.85 0.54
CA GLY A 62 -1.88 6.44 -0.37
C GLY A 62 -3.10 5.54 -0.55
N SER A 63 -2.90 4.23 -0.73
CA SER A 63 -3.98 3.23 -0.78
C SER A 63 -4.84 3.22 0.49
N THR A 64 -4.21 3.30 1.67
CA THR A 64 -4.95 3.40 2.94
C THR A 64 -5.74 4.71 3.03
N LEU A 65 -5.17 5.83 2.61
CA LEU A 65 -5.88 7.12 2.63
C LEU A 65 -7.08 7.11 1.68
N TYR A 66 -6.92 6.53 0.48
CA TYR A 66 -8.03 6.31 -0.45
C TYR A 66 -9.14 5.49 0.19
N GLU A 67 -8.81 4.34 0.79
CA GLU A 67 -9.79 3.48 1.46
C GLU A 67 -10.48 4.20 2.61
N THR A 68 -9.73 4.95 3.42
CA THR A 68 -10.27 5.72 4.54
C THR A 68 -11.23 6.82 4.07
N ALA A 69 -10.88 7.53 3.00
CA ALA A 69 -11.67 8.65 2.49
C ALA A 69 -12.91 8.22 1.71
N THR A 70 -12.87 7.05 1.06
CA THR A 70 -13.96 6.56 0.20
C THR A 70 -14.79 5.44 0.81
N GLY A 71 -14.27 4.76 1.83
CA GLY A 71 -14.83 3.52 2.38
C GLY A 71 -14.65 2.30 1.47
N SER A 72 -13.87 2.40 0.40
CA SER A 72 -13.66 1.33 -0.58
C SER A 72 -12.18 1.15 -0.90
N LEU A 73 -11.74 -0.10 -1.06
CA LEU A 73 -10.39 -0.39 -1.53
C LEU A 73 -10.13 0.29 -2.89
N PRO A 74 -8.91 0.78 -3.16
CA PRO A 74 -8.57 1.25 -4.49
C PRO A 74 -8.70 0.10 -5.50
N PHE A 75 -9.23 0.38 -6.68
CA PHE A 75 -9.52 -0.63 -7.70
C PHE A 75 -10.45 -1.76 -7.21
N SER A 76 -11.49 -1.42 -6.45
CA SER A 76 -12.45 -2.38 -5.89
C SER A 76 -13.18 -3.22 -6.95
N ASP A 77 -13.28 -2.71 -8.17
CA ASP A 77 -13.93 -3.31 -9.33
C ASP A 77 -13.00 -4.19 -10.18
N LEU A 78 -11.69 -4.19 -9.91
CA LEU A 78 -10.70 -4.90 -10.70
C LEU A 78 -10.19 -6.18 -10.03
N SER A 79 -9.80 -7.15 -10.85
CA SER A 79 -9.07 -8.33 -10.39
C SER A 79 -7.63 -7.97 -10.00
N GLY A 80 -6.97 -8.80 -9.19
CA GLY A 80 -5.60 -8.52 -8.75
C GLY A 80 -4.58 -8.41 -9.90
N SER A 81 -4.75 -9.21 -10.96
CA SER A 81 -3.93 -9.09 -12.17
C SER A 81 -4.16 -7.79 -12.92
N ASP A 82 -5.42 -7.33 -13.00
CA ASP A 82 -5.75 -6.06 -13.66
C ASP A 82 -5.22 -4.86 -12.88
N VAL A 83 -5.24 -4.92 -11.54
CA VAL A 83 -4.62 -3.91 -10.67
C VAL A 83 -3.13 -3.79 -10.96
N GLN A 84 -2.43 -4.91 -11.09
CA GLN A 84 -1.00 -4.91 -11.40
C GLN A 84 -0.70 -4.25 -12.75
N VAL A 85 -1.48 -4.58 -13.78
CA VAL A 85 -1.35 -3.96 -15.12
C VAL A 85 -1.58 -2.45 -15.06
N ARG A 86 -2.65 -2.00 -14.39
CA ARG A 86 -2.96 -0.56 -14.25
C ARG A 86 -1.86 0.19 -13.50
N CYS A 87 -1.37 -0.37 -12.40
CA CYS A 87 -0.31 0.26 -11.62
C CYS A 87 1.03 0.32 -12.38
N GLN A 88 1.34 -0.67 -13.23
CA GLN A 88 2.51 -0.63 -14.12
C GLN A 88 2.42 0.46 -15.19
N GLN A 89 1.20 0.84 -15.57
CA GLN A 89 0.93 1.93 -16.52
C GLN A 89 0.81 3.29 -15.84
N ASP A 90 1.05 3.37 -14.53
CA ASP A 90 0.79 4.54 -13.67
C ASP A 90 -0.65 5.08 -13.83
N ILE A 91 -1.62 4.19 -14.01
CA ILE A 91 -3.05 4.51 -14.09
C ILE A 91 -3.69 4.17 -12.74
N PHE A 92 -4.07 5.20 -12.00
CA PHE A 92 -4.67 5.08 -10.66
C PHE A 92 -6.12 5.55 -10.64
N PRO A 93 -6.92 5.16 -9.62
CA PRO A 93 -8.27 5.68 -9.44
C PRO A 93 -8.21 7.20 -9.27
N GLY A 94 -9.17 7.90 -9.89
CA GLY A 94 -9.27 9.35 -9.77
C GLY A 94 -9.51 9.79 -8.34
N THR A 95 -8.89 10.89 -7.95
CA THR A 95 -8.94 11.42 -6.58
C THR A 95 -9.67 12.76 -6.45
N ASP A 96 -10.30 13.22 -7.53
CA ASP A 96 -11.05 14.47 -7.56
C ASP A 96 -12.22 14.44 -6.57
N GLY A 97 -12.27 15.46 -5.69
CA GLY A 97 -13.30 15.58 -4.66
C GLY A 97 -13.13 14.64 -3.46
N ILE A 98 -12.07 13.82 -3.42
CA ILE A 98 -11.76 12.96 -2.28
C ILE A 98 -10.95 13.75 -1.25
N LEU A 99 -11.24 13.53 0.05
CA LEU A 99 -10.44 14.10 1.14
C LEU A 99 -8.96 13.69 0.98
N TYR A 100 -8.07 14.68 0.97
CA TYR A 100 -6.63 14.50 0.69
C TYR A 100 -6.29 14.02 -0.73
N GLY A 101 -7.17 14.18 -1.71
CA GLY A 101 -6.97 13.67 -3.08
C GLY A 101 -5.66 14.10 -3.75
N GLY A 102 -5.17 15.32 -3.48
CA GLY A 102 -3.87 15.81 -3.98
C GLY A 102 -2.64 15.23 -3.28
N THR A 103 -2.82 14.29 -2.35
CA THR A 103 -1.75 13.58 -1.61
C THR A 103 -1.82 12.07 -1.84
N ILE A 104 -2.83 11.58 -2.56
CA ILE A 104 -2.99 10.17 -2.90
C ILE A 104 -2.34 9.93 -4.28
N TRP A 105 -1.41 8.97 -4.31
CA TRP A 105 -0.52 8.55 -5.43
C TRP A 105 0.69 9.44 -5.72
#